data_AF-A0A8H9GQN3-F1
#
_entry.id   AF-A0A8H9GQN3-F1
#
_cell.length_a   1.000
_cell.length_b   1.000
_cell.length_c   1.000
_cell.angle_alpha   90.00
_cell.angle_beta   90.00
_cell.angle_gamma   90.00
#
_symmetry.space_group_name_H-M   'P 1'
#
loop_
_entity.id
_entity.type
_entity.pdbx_description
1 polymer ?
#
loop_
_entity_poly.entity_id
_entity_poly.type
_entity_poly.pdbx_seq_one_letter_code
_entity_poly.pdbx_strand_id
1 'polypeptide(L)'
;MRPWLTLLPLLVACHAPADTLPPELARLAGRDAWVYGGGPLRCVRGGSTTEFFIPLTTPVRVTQVEQTGPRLVEIGVDGHRPAQSVPQAIILTLAPRGQVRWVSSSVGSGPVARWWHGLEVKSCTAIRIAFTDLPHLNRTLSFTPPPASVQRLIGHPRDSSVGLSATQLLWLRGPPDEPLTDVETLLRATTWTVIGAPGRGDQVTIFRHGRVIQETFPRMGP
;
A
#
# COMPACT_ATOMS: atom_id res chain seq x y z
N MET A 1 -18.63 -18.85 -49.14
CA MET A 1 -18.90 -19.31 -47.76
C MET A 1 -17.91 -18.61 -46.84
N ARG A 2 -18.40 -17.67 -46.02
CA ARG A 2 -17.60 -16.78 -45.15
C ARG A 2 -17.36 -17.48 -43.80
N PRO A 3 -16.13 -17.52 -43.27
CA PRO A 3 -15.93 -17.92 -41.88
C PRO A 3 -16.30 -16.73 -40.98
N TRP A 4 -17.11 -17.02 -39.97
CA TRP A 4 -17.49 -16.09 -38.93
C TRP A 4 -16.27 -15.72 -38.09
N LEU A 5 -15.88 -14.45 -38.13
CA LEU A 5 -15.03 -13.82 -37.14
C LEU A 5 -15.80 -13.74 -35.83
N THR A 6 -15.47 -14.63 -34.90
CA THR A 6 -15.82 -14.49 -33.49
C THR A 6 -15.12 -13.24 -32.93
N LEU A 7 -15.88 -12.16 -32.84
CA LEU A 7 -15.56 -10.97 -32.07
C LEU A 7 -15.42 -11.37 -30.59
N LEU A 8 -14.18 -11.61 -30.15
CA LEU A 8 -13.82 -11.55 -28.73
C LEU A 8 -14.12 -10.13 -28.23
N PRO A 9 -14.93 -9.94 -27.18
CA PRO A 9 -15.02 -8.64 -26.54
C PRO A 9 -13.67 -8.36 -25.89
N LEU A 10 -12.89 -7.50 -26.54
CA LEU A 10 -11.76 -6.83 -25.93
C LEU A 10 -12.24 -6.25 -24.60
N LEU A 11 -11.67 -6.75 -23.50
CA LEU A 11 -11.70 -6.16 -22.17
C LEU A 11 -11.00 -4.80 -22.27
N VAL A 12 -11.65 -3.84 -22.89
CA VAL A 12 -11.26 -2.43 -22.80
C VAL A 12 -11.60 -2.04 -21.36
N ALA A 13 -10.55 -1.85 -20.56
CA ALA A 13 -10.64 -1.07 -19.34
C ALA A 13 -11.22 0.29 -19.74
N CYS A 14 -12.53 0.49 -19.48
CA CYS A 14 -13.15 1.80 -19.61
C CYS A 14 -12.40 2.73 -18.65
N HIS A 15 -11.44 3.47 -19.18
CA HIS A 15 -10.91 4.64 -18.54
C HIS A 15 -12.08 5.62 -18.45
N ALA A 16 -12.65 5.79 -17.26
CA ALA A 16 -13.51 6.93 -17.03
C ALA A 16 -12.66 8.19 -17.31
N PRO A 17 -13.13 9.16 -18.10
CA PRO A 17 -12.40 10.40 -18.30
C PRO A 17 -12.17 11.09 -16.96
N ALA A 18 -11.03 11.77 -16.80
CA ALA A 18 -10.59 12.41 -15.57
C ALA A 18 -11.61 13.43 -14.98
N ASP A 19 -12.62 13.84 -15.76
CA ASP A 19 -13.64 14.83 -15.40
C ASP A 19 -14.77 14.30 -14.50
N THR A 20 -14.72 13.04 -14.04
CA THR A 20 -15.69 12.49 -13.07
C THR A 20 -15.11 12.20 -11.69
N LEU A 21 -13.85 12.58 -11.45
CA LEU A 21 -13.22 12.38 -10.14
C LEU A 21 -13.86 13.29 -9.07
N PRO A 22 -14.21 12.75 -7.89
CA PRO A 22 -14.54 13.56 -6.73
C PRO A 22 -13.48 14.65 -6.49
N PRO A 23 -13.86 15.92 -6.24
CA PRO A 23 -12.90 17.03 -6.10
C PRO A 23 -11.81 16.78 -5.05
N GLU A 24 -12.13 16.03 -3.99
CA GLU A 24 -11.18 15.62 -2.95
C GLU A 24 -10.05 14.73 -3.49
N LEU A 25 -10.35 13.80 -4.41
CA LEU A 25 -9.37 12.93 -5.05
C LEU A 25 -8.55 13.69 -6.09
N ALA A 26 -9.21 14.55 -6.88
CA ALA A 26 -8.52 15.37 -7.87
C ALA A 26 -7.42 16.26 -7.24
N ARG A 27 -7.66 16.77 -6.02
CA ARG A 27 -6.67 17.57 -5.27
C ARG A 27 -5.43 16.79 -4.82
N LEU A 28 -5.44 15.46 -4.89
CA LEU A 28 -4.25 14.66 -4.55
C LEU A 28 -3.17 14.75 -5.65
N ALA A 29 -3.57 14.99 -6.90
CA ALA A 29 -2.63 15.14 -8.00
C ALA A 29 -1.67 16.30 -7.75
N GLY A 30 -0.38 16.05 -7.98
CA GLY A 30 0.69 17.01 -7.74
C GLY A 30 1.12 17.14 -6.28
N ARG A 31 0.48 16.45 -5.32
CA ARG A 31 0.90 16.49 -3.91
C ARG A 31 1.99 15.48 -3.61
N ASP A 32 2.84 15.85 -2.66
CA ASP A 32 3.76 14.91 -2.03
C ASP A 32 3.05 14.13 -0.92
N ALA A 33 3.33 12.84 -0.86
CA ALA A 33 2.90 11.92 0.18
C ALA A 33 4.10 11.14 0.70
N TRP A 34 3.97 10.56 1.88
CA TRP A 34 4.95 9.68 2.50
C TRP A 34 4.30 8.33 2.78
N VAL A 35 5.07 7.27 2.60
CA VAL A 35 4.59 5.90 2.79
C VAL A 35 4.85 5.49 4.24
N TYR A 36 3.81 5.15 5.00
CA TYR A 36 4.01 4.58 6.34
C TYR A 36 4.84 3.30 6.25
N GLY A 37 5.81 3.12 7.14
CA GLY A 37 6.76 1.98 7.10
C GLY A 37 7.74 2.01 5.92
N GLY A 38 7.61 2.97 5.01
CA GLY A 38 8.45 3.07 3.82
C GLY A 38 8.05 2.10 2.71
N GLY A 39 6.95 1.35 2.86
CA GLY A 39 6.47 0.38 1.87
C GLY A 39 6.42 -1.06 2.42
N PRO A 40 6.54 -2.08 1.55
CA PRO A 40 7.06 -2.00 0.18
C PRO A 40 6.05 -1.39 -0.82
N LEU A 41 6.54 -0.53 -1.71
CA LEU A 41 5.81 -0.18 -2.93
C LEU A 41 6.20 -1.15 -4.04
N ARG A 42 5.21 -1.69 -4.75
CA ARG A 42 5.41 -2.72 -5.77
C ARG A 42 5.21 -2.15 -7.18
N CYS A 43 6.25 -2.18 -7.99
CA CYS A 43 6.18 -1.92 -9.43
C CYS A 43 5.76 -3.21 -10.15
N VAL A 44 4.72 -3.13 -10.97
CA VAL A 44 4.27 -4.23 -11.84
C VAL A 44 4.68 -3.92 -13.27
N ARG A 45 5.43 -4.82 -13.91
CA ARG A 45 5.89 -4.66 -15.30
C ARG A 45 5.79 -5.98 -16.04
N GLY A 46 4.79 -6.11 -16.92
CA GLY A 46 4.46 -7.39 -17.54
C GLY A 46 4.20 -8.45 -16.46
N GLY A 47 4.69 -9.67 -16.67
CA GLY A 47 4.60 -10.76 -15.67
C GLY A 47 5.56 -10.63 -14.48
N SER A 48 6.23 -9.49 -14.29
CA SER A 48 7.20 -9.28 -13.21
C SER A 48 6.74 -8.24 -12.20
N THR A 49 7.14 -8.43 -10.95
CA THR A 49 6.97 -7.47 -9.86
C THR A 49 8.31 -7.13 -9.24
N THR A 50 8.50 -5.87 -8.87
CA THR A 50 9.70 -5.40 -8.17
C THR A 50 9.26 -4.57 -6.97
N GLU A 51 9.81 -4.86 -5.81
CA GLU A 51 9.47 -4.19 -4.56
C GLU A 51 10.55 -3.21 -4.15
N PHE A 52 10.11 -2.05 -3.69
CA PHE A 52 10.95 -0.95 -3.25
C PHE A 52 10.55 -0.48 -1.86
N PHE A 53 11.55 -0.22 -1.02
CA PHE A 53 11.38 0.62 0.17
C PHE A 53 11.76 2.06 -0.18
N ILE A 54 10.87 2.98 0.20
CA ILE A 54 11.06 4.41 0.17
C ILE A 54 11.56 4.84 1.55
N PRO A 55 12.68 5.56 1.66
CA PRO A 55 13.10 6.12 2.94
C PRO A 55 11.97 6.96 3.54
N LEU A 56 11.72 6.81 4.85
CA LEU A 56 10.62 7.51 5.53
C LEU A 56 10.69 9.04 5.43
N THR A 57 11.89 9.59 5.19
CA THR A 57 12.11 11.02 4.98
C THR A 57 11.86 11.49 3.55
N THR A 58 11.77 10.56 2.58
CA THR A 58 11.62 10.85 1.16
C THR A 58 10.15 10.77 0.75
N PRO A 59 9.56 11.84 0.19
CA PRO A 59 8.21 11.77 -0.33
C PRO A 59 8.14 11.03 -1.68
N VAL A 60 6.94 10.54 -1.98
CA VAL A 60 6.48 10.17 -3.31
C VAL A 60 5.51 11.23 -3.82
N ARG A 61 5.70 11.70 -5.05
CA ARG A 61 4.80 12.65 -5.70
C ARG A 61 3.67 11.89 -6.37
N VAL A 62 2.43 12.25 -6.06
CA VAL A 62 1.27 11.77 -6.82
C VAL A 62 1.26 12.49 -8.17
N THR A 63 1.52 11.77 -9.25
CA THR A 63 1.54 12.36 -10.60
C THR A 63 0.21 12.21 -11.32
N GLN A 64 -0.58 11.20 -10.95
CA GLN A 64 -1.89 10.94 -11.53
C GLN A 64 -2.80 10.29 -10.50
N VAL A 65 -4.08 10.63 -10.58
CA VAL A 65 -5.16 10.07 -9.77
C VAL A 65 -6.21 9.54 -10.73
N GLU A 66 -6.66 8.32 -10.52
CA GLU A 66 -7.73 7.67 -11.27
C GLU A 66 -8.70 7.02 -10.29
N GLN A 67 -9.93 6.81 -10.75
CA GLN A 67 -10.91 5.99 -10.05
C GLN A 67 -11.51 5.01 -11.04
N THR A 68 -11.61 3.75 -10.65
CA THR A 68 -12.25 2.76 -11.52
C THR A 68 -13.74 3.09 -11.67
N GLY A 69 -14.28 2.87 -12.87
CA GLY A 69 -15.74 2.94 -13.09
C GLY A 69 -16.47 1.86 -12.29
N PRO A 70 -17.82 1.83 -12.30
CA PRO A 70 -18.66 1.08 -11.36
C PRO A 70 -18.52 -0.46 -11.37
N ARG A 71 -17.62 -1.00 -12.19
CA ARG A 71 -17.36 -2.44 -12.28
C ARG A 71 -16.46 -2.85 -11.11
N LEU A 72 -16.76 -4.02 -10.54
CA LEU A 72 -15.92 -4.63 -9.53
C LEU A 72 -14.53 -4.91 -10.09
N VAL A 73 -13.51 -4.42 -9.40
CA VAL A 73 -12.11 -4.76 -9.62
C VAL A 73 -11.57 -5.46 -8.38
N GLU A 74 -10.72 -6.46 -8.58
CA GLU A 74 -10.02 -7.11 -7.48
C GLU A 74 -8.80 -6.27 -7.10
N ILE A 75 -8.67 -5.91 -5.84
CA ILE A 75 -7.51 -5.20 -5.29
C ILE A 75 -6.84 -6.10 -4.25
N GLY A 76 -5.54 -6.36 -4.41
CA GLY A 76 -4.75 -7.05 -3.39
C GLY A 76 -4.53 -6.10 -2.22
N VAL A 77 -4.97 -6.49 -1.02
CA VAL A 77 -4.81 -5.68 0.20
C VAL A 77 -3.73 -6.33 1.04
N ASP A 78 -2.47 -5.98 0.78
CA ASP A 78 -1.28 -6.58 1.42
C ASP A 78 -1.16 -8.11 1.25
N GLY A 79 0.08 -8.62 1.31
CA GLY A 79 0.38 -10.01 0.91
C GLY A 79 -0.28 -11.12 1.74
N HIS A 80 -0.87 -10.77 2.90
CA HIS A 80 -1.43 -11.73 3.87
C HIS A 80 -2.95 -11.83 3.81
N ARG A 81 -3.63 -10.99 3.03
CA ARG A 81 -5.09 -10.99 2.93
C ARG A 81 -5.58 -11.35 1.53
N PRO A 82 -6.79 -11.93 1.44
CA PRO A 82 -7.42 -12.15 0.14
C PRO A 82 -7.67 -10.83 -0.57
N ALA A 83 -7.60 -10.86 -1.90
CA ALA A 83 -7.98 -9.73 -2.74
C ALA A 83 -9.45 -9.34 -2.49
N GLN A 84 -9.74 -8.04 -2.48
CA GLN A 84 -11.07 -7.49 -2.26
C GLN A 84 -11.67 -7.02 -3.58
N SER A 85 -12.92 -7.39 -3.84
CA SER A 85 -13.67 -6.89 -4.99
C SER A 85 -14.37 -5.58 -4.65
N VAL A 86 -13.99 -4.48 -5.31
CA VAL A 86 -14.53 -3.13 -5.04
C VAL A 86 -14.97 -2.43 -6.33
N PRO A 87 -16.07 -1.66 -6.32
CA PRO A 87 -16.61 -1.05 -7.53
C PRO A 87 -15.94 0.28 -7.92
N GLN A 88 -15.21 0.93 -7.01
CA GLN A 88 -14.67 2.28 -7.23
C GLN A 88 -13.29 2.44 -6.58
N ALA A 89 -12.36 1.55 -6.93
CA ALA A 89 -10.99 1.63 -6.45
C ALA A 89 -10.33 2.95 -6.87
N ILE A 90 -9.55 3.54 -5.96
CA ILE A 90 -8.72 4.70 -6.23
C ILE A 90 -7.36 4.19 -6.72
N ILE A 91 -6.88 4.65 -7.85
CA ILE A 91 -5.54 4.32 -8.36
C ILE A 91 -4.69 5.58 -8.34
N LEU A 92 -3.54 5.51 -7.67
CA LEU A 92 -2.54 6.57 -7.69
C LEU A 92 -1.33 6.13 -8.50
N THR A 93 -0.82 7.03 -9.33
CA THR A 93 0.53 6.91 -9.89
C THR A 93 1.48 7.76 -9.04
N LEU A 94 2.51 7.11 -8.50
CA LEU A 94 3.47 7.67 -7.56
C LEU A 94 4.86 7.72 -8.20
N ALA A 95 5.52 8.86 -8.10
CA ALA A 95 6.90 9.06 -8.52
C ALA A 95 7.77 9.38 -7.29
N PRO A 96 8.65 8.46 -6.86
CA PRO A 96 9.60 8.72 -5.77
C PRO A 96 10.47 9.95 -6.06
N ARG A 97 10.60 10.86 -5.09
CA ARG A 97 11.39 12.10 -5.23
C ARG A 97 12.87 11.94 -4.83
N GLY A 98 13.30 10.71 -4.54
CA GLY A 98 14.66 10.39 -4.15
C GLY A 98 15.00 8.93 -4.45
N GLN A 99 16.16 8.49 -3.99
CA GLN A 99 16.59 7.11 -4.17
C GLN A 99 15.65 6.14 -3.46
N VAL A 100 15.30 5.07 -4.17
CA VAL A 100 14.50 3.96 -3.65
C VAL A 100 15.42 2.76 -3.43
N ARG A 101 15.15 2.00 -2.37
CA ARG A 101 15.91 0.78 -2.08
C ARG A 101 15.18 -0.42 -2.65
N TRP A 102 15.82 -1.13 -3.57
CA TRP A 102 15.32 -2.42 -4.05
C TRP A 102 15.29 -3.45 -2.91
N VAL A 103 14.21 -4.22 -2.85
CA VAL A 103 13.96 -5.23 -1.81
C VAL A 103 13.96 -6.63 -2.39
N SER A 104 13.10 -6.83 -3.38
CA SER A 104 12.86 -8.13 -3.99
C SER A 104 12.36 -7.94 -5.42
N SER A 105 12.45 -9.01 -6.22
CA SER A 105 11.79 -9.08 -7.51
C SER A 105 11.27 -10.49 -7.72
N SER A 106 10.07 -10.60 -8.27
CA SER A 106 9.49 -11.85 -8.72
C SER A 106 9.23 -11.78 -10.22
N VAL A 107 9.54 -12.88 -10.92
CA VAL A 107 9.31 -13.04 -12.34
C VAL A 107 8.42 -14.25 -12.54
N GLY A 108 7.21 -14.03 -13.03
CA GLY A 108 6.31 -15.08 -13.46
C GLY A 108 6.31 -15.23 -14.98
N SER A 109 6.19 -16.46 -15.46
CA SER A 109 5.88 -16.77 -16.86
C SER A 109 4.37 -16.85 -17.14
N GLY A 110 3.54 -16.82 -16.09
CA GLY A 110 2.09 -16.84 -16.17
C GLY A 110 1.47 -15.45 -16.42
N PRO A 111 0.15 -15.40 -16.67
CA PRO A 111 -0.56 -14.13 -16.76
C PRO A 111 -0.42 -13.34 -15.45
N VAL A 112 -0.44 -12.03 -15.57
CA VAL A 112 -0.46 -11.11 -14.42
C VAL A 112 -1.65 -11.48 -13.53
N ALA A 113 -1.45 -11.49 -12.20
CA ALA A 113 -2.53 -11.75 -11.28
C ALA A 113 -3.64 -10.70 -11.47
N ARG A 114 -4.91 -11.12 -11.37
CA ARG A 114 -6.07 -10.25 -11.67
C ARG A 114 -6.05 -8.92 -10.92
N TRP A 115 -5.58 -8.94 -9.67
CA TRP A 115 -5.49 -7.74 -8.84
C TRP A 115 -4.34 -6.79 -9.17
N TRP A 116 -3.50 -7.14 -10.14
CA TRP A 116 -2.48 -6.25 -10.71
C TRP A 116 -2.87 -5.68 -12.07
N HIS A 117 -3.98 -6.12 -12.66
CA HIS A 117 -4.45 -5.59 -13.92
C HIS A 117 -4.79 -4.09 -13.79
N GLY A 118 -4.24 -3.28 -14.70
CA GLY A 118 -4.38 -1.83 -14.69
C GLY A 118 -3.35 -1.10 -13.81
N LEU A 119 -2.46 -1.82 -13.13
CA LEU A 119 -1.34 -1.26 -12.35
C LEU A 119 0.02 -1.42 -13.04
N GLU A 120 0.04 -2.00 -14.23
CA GLU A 120 1.25 -2.19 -15.00
C GLU A 120 1.84 -0.85 -15.47
N VAL A 121 3.16 -0.73 -15.39
CA VAL A 121 3.93 0.42 -15.86
C VAL A 121 5.00 -0.01 -16.84
N LYS A 122 5.41 0.92 -17.73
CA LYS A 122 6.51 0.67 -18.68
C LYS A 122 7.88 0.62 -17.99
N SER A 123 8.05 1.40 -16.93
CA SER A 123 9.28 1.51 -16.15
C SER A 123 8.97 1.78 -14.67
N CYS A 124 9.80 1.26 -13.77
CA CYS A 124 9.67 1.48 -12.33
C CYS A 124 10.16 2.87 -11.86
N THR A 125 10.17 3.85 -12.76
CA THR A 125 10.32 5.28 -12.43
C THR A 125 9.04 5.85 -11.85
N ALA A 126 7.91 5.20 -12.09
CA ALA A 126 6.64 5.44 -11.43
C ALA A 126 6.03 4.11 -10.96
N ILE A 127 5.18 4.17 -9.95
CA ILE A 127 4.51 3.02 -9.35
C ILE A 127 3.02 3.31 -9.33
N ARG A 128 2.20 2.40 -9.88
CA ARG A 128 0.75 2.47 -9.76
C ARG A 128 0.32 1.62 -8.56
N ILE A 129 -0.46 2.20 -7.67
CA ILE A 129 -1.01 1.53 -6.50
C ILE A 129 -2.52 1.75 -6.44
N ALA A 130 -3.26 0.72 -6.05
CA ALA A 130 -4.71 0.78 -5.89
C ALA A 130 -5.10 0.75 -4.41
N PHE A 131 -6.17 1.48 -4.10
CA PHE A 131 -6.80 1.53 -2.79
C PHE A 131 -8.29 1.24 -2.95
N THR A 132 -8.86 0.59 -1.95
CA THR A 132 -10.29 0.24 -1.91
C THR A 132 -11.16 1.47 -1.69
N ASP A 133 -10.65 2.43 -0.91
CA ASP A 133 -11.32 3.67 -0.54
C ASP A 133 -10.31 4.69 0.06
N LEU A 134 -10.82 5.86 0.47
CA LEU A 134 -10.04 6.90 1.14
C LEU A 134 -9.44 6.46 2.50
N PRO A 135 -10.17 5.78 3.40
CA PRO A 135 -9.59 5.22 4.63
C PRO A 135 -8.38 4.33 4.39
N HIS A 136 -8.44 3.40 3.43
CA HIS A 136 -7.33 2.54 3.06
C HIS A 136 -6.16 3.37 2.49
N LEU A 137 -6.43 4.32 1.61
CA LEU A 137 -5.41 5.25 1.11
C LEU A 137 -4.69 5.97 2.25
N ASN A 138 -5.44 6.58 3.17
CA ASN A 138 -4.90 7.32 4.30
C ASN A 138 -4.18 6.42 5.31
N ARG A 139 -4.49 5.12 5.36
CA ARG A 139 -3.79 4.12 6.17
C ARG A 139 -2.41 3.76 5.62
N THR A 140 -2.21 3.90 4.31
CA THR A 140 -0.95 3.58 3.64
C THR A 140 -0.09 4.82 3.39
N LEU A 141 -0.72 5.96 3.09
CA LEU A 141 -0.06 7.21 2.73
C LEU A 141 -0.42 8.34 3.70
N SER A 142 0.59 9.12 4.08
CA SER A 142 0.43 10.39 4.76
C SER A 142 0.71 11.54 3.79
N PHE A 143 -0.18 12.52 3.69
CA PHE A 143 0.09 13.78 2.96
C PHE A 143 0.70 14.87 3.85
N THR A 144 1.16 14.48 5.04
CA THR A 144 1.96 15.30 5.94
C THR A 144 3.28 14.57 6.23
N PRO A 145 4.39 15.30 6.36
CA PRO A 145 5.70 14.69 6.61
C PRO A 145 5.74 13.98 7.97
N PRO A 146 6.66 13.02 8.16
CA PRO A 146 6.87 12.39 9.46
C PRO A 146 7.15 13.43 10.54
N PRO A 147 6.52 13.33 11.73
CA PRO A 147 6.75 14.29 12.80
C PRO A 147 8.20 14.21 13.32
N ALA A 148 8.69 15.29 13.94
CA ALA A 148 10.05 15.36 14.46
C ALA A 148 10.41 14.23 15.44
N SER A 149 9.43 13.71 16.19
CA SER A 149 9.60 12.54 17.06
C SER A 149 9.97 11.26 16.31
N VAL A 150 9.50 11.10 15.07
CA VAL A 150 9.84 9.99 14.17
C VAL A 150 11.17 10.26 13.48
N GLN A 151 11.39 11.48 13.00
CA GLN A 151 12.66 11.85 12.34
C GLN A 151 13.87 11.58 13.25
N ARG A 152 13.74 11.87 14.56
CA ARG A 152 14.79 11.54 15.54
C ARG A 152 15.05 10.04 15.66
N LEU A 153 14.01 9.21 15.61
CA LEU A 153 14.12 7.74 15.68
C LEU A 153 14.73 7.14 14.42
N ILE A 154 14.51 7.76 13.26
CA ILE A 154 15.16 7.34 12.01
C ILE A 154 16.68 7.56 12.09
N GLY A 155 17.10 8.71 12.62
CA GLY A 155 18.53 9.00 12.82
C GLY A 155 19.17 8.21 13.96
N HIS A 156 18.36 7.77 14.95
CA HIS A 156 18.80 7.02 16.12
C HIS A 156 17.85 5.84 16.37
N PRO A 157 17.99 4.74 15.61
CA PRO A 157 17.14 3.57 15.76
C PRO A 157 17.22 3.00 17.18
N ARG A 158 16.10 2.44 17.65
CA ARG A 158 16.02 1.75 18.94
C ARG A 158 15.88 0.25 18.69
N ASP A 159 16.48 -0.55 19.56
CA ASP A 159 16.38 -2.03 19.48
C ASP A 159 14.99 -2.55 19.88
N SER A 160 14.22 -1.75 20.62
CA SER A 160 12.89 -2.13 21.11
C SER A 160 11.85 -1.05 20.81
N SER A 161 10.66 -1.51 20.44
CA SER A 161 9.49 -0.63 20.29
C SER A 161 8.81 -0.29 21.60
N VAL A 162 9.18 -0.92 22.72
CA VAL A 162 8.54 -0.65 24.01
C VAL A 162 8.70 0.83 24.37
N GLY A 163 7.58 1.44 24.75
CA GLY A 163 7.44 2.86 25.03
C GLY A 163 7.20 3.75 23.81
N LEU A 164 7.33 3.25 22.57
CA LEU A 164 6.94 4.01 21.38
C LEU A 164 5.43 4.27 21.35
N SER A 165 5.03 5.42 20.82
CA SER A 165 3.61 5.68 20.56
C SER A 165 3.13 4.94 19.31
N ALA A 166 1.81 4.76 19.19
CA ALA A 166 1.19 4.22 17.99
C ALA A 166 1.62 4.97 16.72
N THR A 167 1.67 6.32 16.76
CA THR A 167 2.15 7.12 15.63
C THR A 167 3.59 6.81 15.27
N GLN A 168 4.49 6.68 16.25
CA GLN A 168 5.88 6.33 15.99
C GLN A 168 5.99 4.95 15.34
N LEU A 169 5.22 3.98 15.84
CA LEU A 169 5.23 2.63 15.30
C LEU A 169 4.66 2.56 13.88
N LEU A 170 3.55 3.26 13.61
CA LEU A 170 2.94 3.37 12.28
C LEU A 170 3.96 3.87 11.25
N TRP A 171 4.69 4.94 11.59
CA TRP A 171 5.71 5.48 10.71
C TRP A 171 6.88 4.53 10.50
N LEU A 172 7.36 3.86 11.55
CA LEU A 172 8.54 3.01 11.48
C LEU A 172 8.28 1.67 10.79
N ARG A 173 7.06 1.13 10.86
CA ARG A 173 6.75 -0.23 10.41
C ARG A 173 5.61 -0.35 9.42
N GLY A 174 4.84 0.71 9.24
CA GLY A 174 3.63 0.66 8.42
C GLY A 174 2.40 0.23 9.23
N PRO A 175 1.22 0.24 8.60
CA PRO A 175 0.00 -0.21 9.24
C PRO A 175 0.05 -1.72 9.49
N PRO A 176 -0.56 -2.22 10.58
CA PRO A 176 -0.75 -3.65 10.77
C PRO A 176 -1.86 -4.16 9.85
N ASP A 177 -2.01 -5.48 9.75
CA ASP A 177 -3.18 -6.06 9.11
C ASP A 177 -4.44 -5.71 9.94
N GLU A 178 -4.41 -5.96 11.26
CA GLU A 178 -5.56 -5.72 12.15
C GLU A 178 -5.27 -4.68 13.23
N PRO A 179 -6.28 -3.85 13.60
CA PRO A 179 -7.64 -3.80 13.04
C PRO A 179 -7.68 -3.14 11.65
N LEU A 180 -8.54 -3.59 10.74
CA LEU A 180 -8.78 -2.96 9.44
C LEU A 180 -9.74 -1.78 9.62
N THR A 181 -9.18 -0.60 9.83
CA THR A 181 -9.91 0.63 10.16
C THR A 181 -9.13 1.85 9.69
N ASP A 182 -9.72 3.03 9.79
CA ASP A 182 -9.06 4.29 9.48
C ASP A 182 -7.86 4.57 10.42
N VAL A 183 -6.96 5.48 10.02
CA VAL A 183 -5.75 5.79 10.80
C VAL A 183 -6.08 6.30 12.20
N GLU A 184 -7.11 7.11 12.35
CA GLU A 184 -7.42 7.74 13.63
C GLU A 184 -7.86 6.70 14.66
N THR A 185 -8.71 5.77 14.23
CA THR A 185 -9.14 4.62 15.02
C THR A 185 -7.98 3.65 15.26
N LEU A 186 -7.14 3.40 14.25
CA LEU A 186 -5.95 2.56 14.38
C LEU A 186 -5.00 3.06 15.46
N LEU A 187 -4.74 4.38 15.49
CA LEU A 187 -3.83 5.00 16.46
C LEU A 187 -4.34 4.93 17.91
N ARG A 188 -5.64 4.67 18.11
CA ARG A 188 -6.27 4.46 19.41
C ARG A 188 -6.47 2.98 19.77
N ALA A 189 -6.22 2.07 18.83
CA ALA A 189 -6.40 0.65 19.06
C ALA A 189 -5.45 0.15 20.17
N THR A 190 -5.97 -0.75 21.01
CA THR A 190 -5.18 -1.37 22.10
C THR A 190 -4.27 -2.48 21.60
N THR A 191 -4.54 -3.02 20.41
CA THR A 191 -3.81 -4.16 19.85
C THR A 191 -3.66 -3.99 18.35
N TRP A 192 -2.45 -4.24 17.86
CA TRP A 192 -2.15 -4.34 16.43
C TRP A 192 -1.63 -5.73 16.10
N THR A 193 -2.10 -6.32 15.00
CA THR A 193 -1.68 -7.65 14.56
C THR A 193 -1.19 -7.60 13.12
N VAL A 194 0.03 -8.10 12.88
CA VAL A 194 0.52 -8.43 11.54
C VAL A 194 0.40 -9.95 11.40
N ILE A 195 -0.41 -10.38 10.43
CA ILE A 195 -0.73 -11.78 10.20
C ILE A 195 0.49 -12.46 9.60
N GLY A 196 0.96 -13.51 10.26
CA GLY A 196 2.08 -14.29 9.75
C GLY A 196 1.67 -15.27 8.67
N ALA A 197 2.66 -15.80 7.94
CA ALA A 197 2.42 -16.93 7.06
C ALA A 197 1.87 -18.14 7.86
N PRO A 198 1.04 -19.00 7.23
CA PRO A 198 0.50 -20.19 7.89
C PRO A 198 1.59 -21.00 8.61
N GLY A 199 1.37 -21.29 9.90
CA GLY A 199 2.31 -22.03 10.75
C GLY A 199 3.46 -21.23 11.39
N ARG A 200 3.57 -19.92 11.11
CA ARG A 200 4.60 -19.05 11.75
C ARG A 200 4.08 -18.23 12.93
N GLY A 201 2.75 -18.12 13.08
CA GLY A 201 2.10 -17.29 14.08
C GLY A 201 2.12 -15.81 13.72
N ASP A 202 1.38 -15.00 14.47
CA ASP A 202 1.21 -13.58 14.19
C ASP A 202 2.17 -12.72 15.04
N GLN A 203 2.53 -11.55 14.51
CA GLN A 203 3.15 -10.51 15.33
C GLN A 203 2.06 -9.67 15.98
N VAL A 204 2.04 -9.62 17.31
CA VAL A 204 1.03 -8.86 18.08
C VAL A 204 1.71 -7.78 18.90
N THR A 205 1.27 -6.53 18.73
CA THR A 205 1.71 -5.38 19.53
C THR A 205 0.57 -4.94 20.45
N ILE A 206 0.85 -4.78 21.75
CA ILE A 206 -0.13 -4.33 22.74
C ILE A 206 0.21 -2.93 23.22
N PHE A 207 -0.81 -2.08 23.26
CA PHE A 207 -0.72 -0.69 23.70
C PHE A 207 -1.45 -0.49 25.03
N ARG A 208 -0.85 0.32 25.92
CA ARG A 208 -1.52 0.86 27.11
C ARG A 208 -1.17 2.34 27.22
N HIS A 209 -2.18 3.18 27.45
CA HIS A 209 -2.03 4.64 27.47
C HIS A 209 -1.32 5.20 26.21
N GLY A 210 -1.65 4.64 25.04
CA GLY A 210 -1.10 5.06 23.74
C GLY A 210 0.36 4.68 23.49
N ARG A 211 0.95 3.83 24.34
CA ARG A 211 2.34 3.35 24.19
C ARG A 211 2.42 1.84 24.13
N VAL A 212 3.36 1.34 23.33
CA VAL A 212 3.68 -0.09 23.28
C VAL A 212 4.17 -0.55 24.65
N ILE A 213 3.54 -1.57 25.20
CA ILE A 213 3.97 -2.24 26.43
C ILE A 213 4.54 -3.63 26.19
N GLN A 214 4.13 -4.27 25.09
CA GLN A 214 4.51 -5.64 24.78
C GLN A 214 4.44 -5.87 23.27
N GLU A 215 5.38 -6.68 22.79
CA GLU A 215 5.34 -7.26 21.46
C GLU A 215 5.56 -8.77 21.55
N THR A 216 4.76 -9.51 20.79
CA THR A 216 4.99 -10.92 20.53
C THR A 216 5.40 -11.05 19.08
N PHE A 217 6.56 -11.67 18.83
CA PHE A 217 7.03 -11.96 17.49
C PHE A 217 6.80 -13.43 17.15
N PRO A 218 6.49 -13.75 15.88
CA PRO A 218 6.43 -15.13 15.41
C PRO A 218 7.76 -15.82 15.70
N ARG A 219 7.69 -17.00 16.31
CA ARG A 219 8.86 -17.87 16.46
C ARG A 219 8.87 -18.81 15.26
N MET A 220 10.02 -18.99 14.63
CA MET A 220 10.19 -20.16 13.76
C MET A 220 9.96 -21.38 14.66
N GLY A 221 9.04 -22.27 14.26
CA GLY A 221 8.90 -23.57 14.92
C GLY A 221 10.25 -24.31 14.93
N PRO A 222 10.41 -25.31 15.81
CA PRO A 222 11.59 -26.17 15.78
C PRO A 222 11.80 -26.80 14.39
#